data_AF-A0A0G8C148-F1
#
_entry.id   AF-A0A0G8C148-F1
#
_cell.length_a   1.000
_cell.length_b   1.000
_cell.length_c   1.000
_cell.angle_alpha   90.00
_cell.angle_beta   90.00
_cell.angle_gamma   90.00
#
_symmetry.space_group_name_H-M   'P 1'
#
loop_
_entity.id
_entity.type
_entity.pdbx_description
1 polymer ?
#
loop_
_entity_poly.entity_id
_entity_poly.type
_entity_poly.pdbx_seq_one_letter_code
_entity_poly.pdbx_strand_id
1 'polypeptide(L)' 'MFINGILQPQPLYQVSNGQLTLLDNQPPTQGSSIILQFIIIN' A
#
# COMPACT_ATOMS: atom_id res chain seq x y z
N MET A 1 3.75 -4.25 -1.95
CA MET A 1 3.22 -2.97 -2.49
C MET A 1 4.40 -2.05 -2.77
N PHE A 2 4.34 -1.19 -3.79
CA PHE A 2 5.35 -0.15 -4.01
C PHE A 2 4.72 1.22 -3.83
N ILE A 3 5.39 2.11 -3.09
CA ILE A 3 5.03 3.53 -2.98
C ILE A 3 6.24 4.32 -3.46
N ASN A 4 6.05 5.14 -4.50
CA ASN A 4 7.14 5.92 -5.12
C ASN A 4 8.38 5.07 -5.48
N GLY A 5 8.16 3.84 -5.98
CA GLY A 5 9.23 2.90 -6.34
C GLY A 5 9.86 2.14 -5.16
N ILE A 6 9.49 2.42 -3.91
CA ILE A 6 10.01 1.74 -2.72
C ILE A 6 9.08 0.59 -2.32
N LEU A 7 9.64 -0.61 -2.16
CA LEU A 7 8.92 -1.79 -1.67
C LEU A 7 8.50 -1.59 -0.22
N GLN A 8 7.20 -1.70 0.02
CA GLN A 8 6.59 -1.56 1.33
C GLN A 8 6.43 -2.95 1.97
N PRO A 9 6.90 -3.14 3.21
CA PRO A 9 6.76 -4.40 3.93
C PRO A 9 5.30 -4.67 4.34
N GLN A 10 4.92 -5.94 4.40
CA GLN A 10 3.55 -6.39 4.62
C GLN A 10 2.85 -5.85 5.89
N PRO A 11 3.50 -5.68 7.06
CA PRO A 11 2.80 -5.16 8.24
C PRO A 11 2.39 -3.68 8.12
N LEU A 12 2.89 -2.94 7.12
CA LEU A 12 2.58 -1.51 6.96
C LEU A 12 1.32 -1.25 6.12
N TYR A 13 0.64 -2.30 5.66
CA TYR A 13 -0.59 -2.13 4.90
C TYR A 13 -1.52 -3.32 5.05
N GLN A 14 -2.81 -3.06 4.85
CA GLN A 14 -3.85 -4.07 4.80
C GLN A 14 -4.65 -3.89 3.52
N VAL A 15 -4.96 -5.01 2.88
CA VAL A 15 -5.85 -5.05 1.71
C VAL A 15 -7.10 -5.80 2.10
N SER A 16 -8.25 -5.19 1.87
CA SER A 16 -9.57 -5.80 1.98
C SER A 16 -10.35 -5.53 0.68
N ASN A 17 -11.50 -6.17 0.50
CA ASN A 17 -12.28 -5.99 -0.72
C ASN A 17 -12.66 -4.51 -0.91
N GLY A 18 -12.18 -3.92 -2.02
CA GLY A 18 -12.40 -2.52 -2.36
C GLY A 18 -11.60 -1.50 -1.53
N GLN A 19 -10.69 -1.92 -0.66
CA GLN A 19 -9.96 -1.00 0.22
C GLN A 19 -8.49 -1.41 0.42
N LEU A 20 -7.61 -0.41 0.29
CA LEU A 20 -6.21 -0.46 0.71
C LEU A 20 -6.04 0.52 1.88
N THR A 21 -5.62 0.01 3.02
CA THR A 21 -5.32 0.81 4.22
C THR A 21 -3.82 0.80 4.45
N LEU A 22 -3.23 1.99 4.54
CA LEU A 22 -1.84 2.15 5.00
C LEU A 22 -1.86 2.24 6.53
N LEU A 23 -1.06 1.40 7.19
CA LEU A 23 -0.95 1.32 8.65
C LEU A 23 0.23 2.14 9.18
N ASP A 24 0.76 3.04 8.35
CA ASP A 24 1.82 3.97 8.69
C ASP A 24 1.23 5.31 9.15
N ASN A 25 1.91 5.96 10.10
CA ASN A 25 1.53 7.28 10.61
C ASN A 25 1.92 8.41 9.63
N GLN A 26 2.71 8.11 8.60
CA GLN A 26 3.12 9.06 7.58
C GLN A 26 2.40 8.81 6.26
N PRO A 27 1.57 9.75 5.77
CA PRO A 27 0.93 9.60 4.47
C PRO A 27 1.97 9.67 3.35
N PRO A 28 1.74 8.98 2.21
CA PRO A 28 2.58 9.14 1.03
C PRO A 28 2.61 10.59 0.55
N THR A 29 3.72 10.98 -0.06
CA THR A 29 3.81 12.31 -0.69
C THR A 29 2.71 12.47 -1.73
N GLN A 30 2.05 13.63 -1.72
CA GLN A 30 0.97 13.94 -2.65
C GLN A 30 1.41 13.72 -4.11
N GLY A 31 0.57 13.04 -4.88
CA GLY A 31 0.87 12.69 -6.28
C GLY A 31 1.76 11.47 -6.49
N SER A 32 2.22 10.81 -5.41
CA SER A 32 3.01 9.58 -5.54
C SER A 32 2.19 8.43 -6.09
N SER A 33 2.82 7.61 -6.93
CA SER A 33 2.22 6.36 -7.42
C SER A 33 2.23 5.29 -6.33
N ILE A 34 1.10 4.61 -6.18
CA ILE A 34 0.95 3.41 -5.34
C ILE A 34 0.63 2.25 -6.27
N ILE A 35 1.45 1.19 -6.23
CA ILE A 35 1.33 0.03 -7.11
C ILE A 35 1.14 -1.23 -6.27
N LEU A 36 0.01 -1.89 -6.46
CA LEU A 36 -0.27 -3.25 -5.98
C LEU A 36 -0.05 -4.21 -7.16
N GLN A 37 1.00 -5.03 -7.10
CA GLN A 37 1.33 -5.95 -8.20
C GLN A 37 0.45 -7.21 -8.20
N PHE A 38 0.25 -7.78 -7.02
CA PHE A 38 -0.66 -8.90 -6.79
C PHE A 38 -1.28 -8.73 -5.40
N ILE A 39 -2.53 -9.14 -5.27
CA ILE A 39 -3.23 -9.19 -3.98
C ILE A 39 -3.99 -10.51 -3.90
N ILE A 40 -4.05 -11.05 -2.68
CA ILE A 40 -4.93 -12.15 -2.32
C ILE A 40 -5.86 -11.58 -1.26
N ILE A 41 -7.16 -11.65 -1.52
CA ILE A 41 -8.20 -11.27 -0.57
C ILE A 41 -8.89 -12.57 -0.19
N ASN A 42 -8.82 -12.94 1.09
CA ASN A 42 -9.53 -14.09 1.63
C ASN A 42 -10.96 -13.71 2.03
#